data_AF-A0A5J5LTN2-F1
#
_entry.id   AF-A0A5J5LTN2-F1
#
_cell.length_a   1.000
_cell.length_b   1.000
_cell.length_c   1.000
_cell.angle_alpha   90.00
_cell.angle_beta   90.00
_cell.angle_gamma   90.00
#
_symmetry.space_group_name_H-M   'P 1'
#
loop_
_entity.id
_entity.type
_entity.pdbx_description
1 polymer ?
#
loop_
_entity_poly.entity_id
_entity_poly.type
_entity_poly.pdbx_seq_one_letter_code
_entity_poly.pdbx_strand_id
1 'polypeptide(L)'
;MISQKIPDEVTLVLHKVKKKLPGNYLLLLYLLLFLILGGILPNLISGHWSWVDQPRIGNIQKMRTLQESGINFSNLKTIDQQQGQIGEGAWSIQVVESPDDKKITVLLRPQLYYKNQPGVEWSDISSISRWNQGETTELSIPTQSGGKVTARFYQAWTQSTFVVVQWYAWLGGGHYDPSVWYWLDQWAQLKRQRVPWIAVSLLIPLDPTKELQTLTPFALNLAGEVQSYLEQNVLSQLTSVPETKKEK
;
A
#
# COMPACT_ATOMS: atom_id res chain seq x y z
N MET A 1 -67.03 -8.11 -28.81
CA MET A 1 -65.75 -8.11 -29.56
C MET A 1 -65.34 -6.67 -29.78
N ILE A 2 -64.40 -6.15 -29.00
CA ILE A 2 -63.83 -4.80 -29.21
C ILE A 2 -62.34 -5.01 -29.45
N SER A 3 -61.93 -4.85 -30.70
CA SER A 3 -60.53 -4.86 -31.12
C SER A 3 -59.92 -3.53 -30.70
N GLN A 4 -59.13 -3.53 -29.62
CA GLN A 4 -58.31 -2.38 -29.24
C GLN A 4 -57.14 -2.28 -30.22
N LYS A 5 -57.31 -1.40 -31.21
CA LYS A 5 -56.26 -0.98 -32.13
C LYS A 5 -55.23 -0.18 -31.32
N ILE A 6 -53.99 -0.65 -31.30
CA ILE A 6 -52.87 0.03 -30.65
C ILE A 6 -52.71 1.41 -31.31
N PRO A 7 -52.63 2.51 -30.53
CA PRO A 7 -52.54 3.86 -31.08
C PRO A 7 -51.23 4.06 -31.85
N ASP A 8 -51.32 4.75 -33.00
CA ASP A 8 -50.25 4.93 -33.99
C ASP A 8 -48.99 5.65 -33.44
N GLU A 9 -49.07 6.26 -32.25
CA GLU A 9 -47.90 6.82 -31.56
C GLU A 9 -46.99 5.75 -30.97
N VAL A 10 -47.53 4.62 -30.51
CA VAL A 10 -46.74 3.52 -29.91
C VAL A 10 -45.95 2.77 -30.98
N THR A 11 -46.51 2.65 -32.20
CA THR A 11 -45.82 2.02 -33.33
C THR A 11 -44.68 2.89 -33.86
N LEU A 12 -44.77 4.22 -33.76
CA LEU A 12 -43.71 5.14 -34.20
C LEU A 12 -42.47 5.07 -33.29
N VAL A 13 -42.66 4.93 -31.97
CA VAL A 13 -41.56 4.77 -31.00
C VAL A 13 -40.86 3.43 -31.21
N LEU A 14 -41.62 2.35 -31.40
CA LEU A 14 -41.07 1.02 -31.71
C LEU A 14 -40.34 0.96 -33.06
N HIS A 15 -40.80 1.69 -34.07
CA HIS A 15 -40.14 1.74 -35.37
C HIS A 15 -38.84 2.56 -35.34
N LYS A 16 -38.75 3.60 -34.49
CA LYS A 16 -37.51 4.38 -34.29
C LYS A 16 -36.44 3.62 -33.51
N VAL A 17 -36.82 2.74 -32.59
CA VAL A 17 -35.89 1.85 -31.86
C VAL A 17 -35.35 0.72 -32.75
N LYS A 18 -35.98 0.47 -33.91
CA LYS A 18 -35.51 -0.46 -34.95
C LYS A 18 -34.35 0.08 -35.81
N LYS A 19 -33.76 1.22 -35.45
CA LYS A 19 -32.49 1.67 -36.05
C LYS A 19 -31.37 0.91 -35.36
N LYS A 20 -30.93 -0.19 -36.01
CA LYS A 20 -29.79 -1.08 -35.67
C LYS A 20 -28.98 -0.55 -34.48
N LEU A 21 -29.28 -0.99 -33.27
CA LEU A 21 -28.29 -1.03 -32.21
C LEU A 21 -27.18 -1.95 -32.75
N PRO A 22 -25.98 -1.45 -33.12
CA PRO A 22 -24.93 -2.34 -33.57
C PRO A 22 -24.64 -3.39 -32.49
N GLY A 23 -24.22 -4.59 -32.88
CA GLY A 23 -24.09 -5.75 -31.96
C GLY A 23 -23.32 -5.46 -30.66
N ASN A 24 -22.44 -4.46 -30.68
CA ASN A 24 -21.72 -3.94 -29.51
C ASN A 24 -22.65 -3.43 -28.39
N TYR A 25 -23.81 -2.86 -28.70
CA TYR A 25 -24.78 -2.42 -27.68
C TYR A 25 -25.53 -3.59 -27.06
N LEU A 26 -25.81 -4.65 -27.82
CA LEU A 26 -26.38 -5.88 -27.25
C LEU A 26 -25.35 -6.56 -26.34
N LEU A 27 -24.07 -6.60 -26.74
CA LEU A 27 -22.98 -7.11 -25.91
C LEU A 27 -22.82 -6.28 -24.62
N LEU A 28 -22.83 -4.96 -24.72
CA LEU A 28 -22.80 -4.05 -23.57
C LEU A 28 -24.02 -4.23 -22.66
N LEU A 29 -25.20 -4.45 -23.23
CA LEU A 29 -26.42 -4.71 -22.48
C LEU A 29 -26.34 -6.04 -21.73
N TYR A 30 -25.82 -7.10 -22.36
CA TYR A 30 -25.60 -8.38 -21.70
C TYR A 30 -24.55 -8.28 -20.60
N LEU A 31 -23.45 -7.57 -20.83
CA LEU A 31 -22.42 -7.31 -19.82
C LEU A 31 -23.01 -6.54 -18.63
N LEU A 32 -23.81 -5.50 -18.90
CA LEU A 32 -24.47 -4.71 -17.87
C LEU A 32 -25.49 -5.54 -17.08
N LEU A 33 -26.30 -6.37 -17.75
CA LEU A 33 -27.22 -7.29 -17.08
C LEU A 33 -26.46 -8.27 -16.19
N PHE A 34 -25.34 -8.82 -16.66
CA PHE A 34 -24.52 -9.75 -15.90
C PHE A 34 -23.92 -9.09 -14.66
N LEU A 35 -23.46 -7.83 -14.76
CA LEU A 35 -22.97 -7.05 -13.62
C LEU A 35 -24.08 -6.74 -12.61
N ILE A 36 -25.29 -6.43 -13.07
CA ILE A 36 -26.45 -6.17 -12.21
C ILE A 36 -26.92 -7.46 -11.51
N LEU A 37 -27.08 -8.55 -12.26
CA LEU A 37 -27.51 -9.85 -11.75
C LEU A 37 -26.48 -10.49 -10.81
N GLY A 38 -25.19 -10.36 -11.11
CA GLY A 38 -24.11 -10.88 -10.27
C GLY A 38 -23.76 -9.99 -9.08
N GLY A 39 -23.93 -8.67 -9.18
CA GLY A 39 -23.52 -7.71 -8.15
C GLY A 39 -24.64 -7.23 -7.22
N ILE A 40 -25.79 -6.89 -7.78
CA ILE A 40 -26.86 -6.16 -7.07
C ILE A 40 -27.92 -7.12 -6.51
N LEU A 41 -28.42 -8.06 -7.32
CA LEU A 41 -29.55 -8.91 -6.94
C LEU A 41 -29.32 -9.85 -5.73
N PRO A 42 -28.15 -10.51 -5.55
CA PRO A 42 -27.93 -11.40 -4.41
C PRO A 42 -27.98 -10.65 -3.07
N ASN A 43 -27.52 -9.39 -3.06
CA ASN A 43 -27.39 -8.56 -1.87
C ASN A 43 -28.71 -7.85 -1.50
N LEU A 44 -29.59 -7.60 -2.47
CA LEU A 44 -30.91 -6.98 -2.24
C LEU A 44 -31.86 -7.91 -1.46
N ILE A 45 -31.76 -9.22 -1.71
CA ILE A 45 -32.59 -10.25 -1.07
C ILE A 45 -32.07 -10.61 0.32
N SER A 46 -30.75 -10.55 0.52
CA SER A 46 -30.12 -10.93 1.78
C SER A 46 -30.04 -9.79 2.79
N GLY A 47 -30.12 -8.51 2.38
CA GLY A 47 -30.13 -7.37 3.31
C GLY A 47 -28.76 -7.02 3.93
N HIS A 48 -27.74 -7.84 3.67
CA HIS A 48 -26.36 -7.60 4.08
C HIS A 48 -25.57 -7.14 2.85
N TRP A 49 -25.17 -5.88 2.82
CA TRP A 49 -24.29 -5.37 1.76
C TRP A 49 -22.86 -5.80 2.04
N SER A 50 -22.51 -6.98 1.54
CA SER A 50 -21.15 -7.52 1.72
C SER A 50 -20.07 -6.57 1.19
N TRP A 51 -20.33 -5.71 0.20
CA TRP A 51 -19.39 -4.70 -0.31
C TRP A 51 -19.20 -3.45 0.57
N VAL A 52 -20.11 -3.19 1.52
CA VAL A 52 -20.04 -2.00 2.39
C VAL A 52 -19.05 -2.24 3.54
N ASP A 53 -18.96 -3.47 4.02
CA ASP A 53 -17.96 -3.86 5.02
C ASP A 53 -16.64 -4.24 4.34
N GLN A 54 -15.79 -3.22 4.16
CA GLN A 54 -14.41 -3.44 3.75
C GLN A 54 -13.69 -4.29 4.82
N PRO A 55 -12.90 -5.30 4.41
CA PRO A 55 -12.17 -6.12 5.36
C PRO A 55 -11.23 -5.26 6.20
N ARG A 56 -11.23 -5.49 7.50
CA ARG A 56 -10.36 -4.80 8.45
C ARG A 56 -8.96 -5.41 8.42
N ILE A 57 -7.97 -4.63 8.82
CA ILE A 57 -6.60 -5.10 9.02
C ILE A 57 -6.51 -5.74 10.41
N GLY A 58 -6.08 -7.00 10.48
CA GLY A 58 -5.94 -7.73 11.75
C GLY A 58 -4.77 -7.24 12.61
N ASN A 59 -3.75 -6.65 11.98
CA ASN A 59 -2.48 -6.28 12.60
C ASN A 59 -2.43 -4.86 13.18
N ILE A 60 -3.56 -4.16 13.33
CA ILE A 60 -3.57 -2.75 13.76
C ILE A 60 -2.87 -2.54 15.12
N GLN A 61 -2.99 -3.49 16.05
CA GLN A 61 -2.30 -3.36 17.34
C GLN A 61 -0.78 -3.44 17.18
N LYS A 62 -0.28 -4.37 16.34
CA LYS A 62 1.14 -4.48 16.01
C LYS A 62 1.65 -3.25 15.28
N MET A 63 0.85 -2.68 14.38
CA MET A 63 1.13 -1.44 13.66
C MET A 63 1.26 -0.25 14.62
N ARG A 64 0.40 -0.17 15.64
CA ARG A 64 0.48 0.87 16.68
C ARG A 64 1.73 0.70 17.54
N THR A 65 2.03 -0.52 17.99
CA THR A 65 3.27 -0.80 18.72
C THR A 65 4.49 -0.44 17.89
N LEU A 66 4.52 -0.79 16.60
CA LEU A 66 5.61 -0.40 15.70
C LEU A 66 5.78 1.12 15.63
N GLN A 67 4.67 1.87 15.59
CA GLN A 67 4.73 3.34 15.61
C GLN A 67 5.36 3.84 16.91
N GLU A 68 4.98 3.25 18.04
CA GLU A 68 5.40 3.64 19.39
C GLU A 68 6.81 3.21 19.75
N SER A 69 7.31 2.06 19.29
CA SER A 69 8.59 1.47 19.72
C SER A 69 9.66 1.41 18.63
N GLY A 70 9.30 1.62 17.36
CA GLY A 70 10.20 1.36 16.24
C GLY A 70 10.52 -0.14 16.10
N ILE A 71 11.70 -0.44 15.56
CA ILE A 71 12.16 -1.81 15.31
C ILE A 71 13.43 -2.15 16.09
N ASN A 72 13.64 -3.44 16.35
CA ASN A 72 14.88 -3.90 16.97
C ASN A 72 15.84 -4.39 15.89
N PHE A 73 17.08 -3.95 15.99
CA PHE A 73 18.18 -4.38 15.13
C PHE A 73 19.09 -5.36 15.87
N SER A 74 19.71 -6.27 15.12
CA SER A 74 20.66 -7.24 15.63
C SER A 74 21.99 -6.59 16.04
N ASN A 75 22.51 -5.69 15.21
CA ASN A 75 23.85 -5.12 15.34
C ASN A 75 23.85 -3.58 15.47
N LEU A 76 22.68 -2.94 15.51
CA LEU A 76 22.56 -1.48 15.67
C LEU A 76 21.91 -1.16 17.02
N LYS A 77 22.45 -0.17 17.72
CA LYS A 77 21.91 0.26 19.01
C LYS A 77 20.96 1.42 18.81
N THR A 78 19.73 1.30 19.29
CA THR A 78 18.81 2.44 19.36
C THR A 78 19.33 3.47 20.36
N ILE A 79 19.56 4.70 19.89
CA ILE A 79 20.01 5.83 20.71
C ILE A 79 18.91 6.87 20.93
N ASP A 80 17.94 6.97 20.02
CA ASP A 80 16.75 7.80 20.15
C ASP A 80 15.55 7.10 19.50
N GLN A 81 14.38 7.29 20.09
CA GLN A 81 13.13 6.77 19.55
C GLN A 81 11.98 7.67 20.01
N GLN A 82 11.22 8.16 19.04
CA GLN A 82 10.07 9.02 19.28
C GLN A 82 9.04 8.92 18.16
N GLN A 83 7.88 9.52 18.38
CA GLN A 83 6.89 9.74 17.34
C GLN A 83 6.96 11.18 16.86
N GLY A 84 6.84 11.38 15.55
CA GLY A 84 6.85 12.72 14.95
C GLY A 84 5.81 12.84 13.85
N GLN A 85 5.29 14.04 13.66
CA GLN A 85 4.39 14.35 12.56
C GLN A 85 5.21 14.81 11.34
N ILE A 86 5.10 14.08 10.22
CA ILE A 86 5.72 14.45 8.94
C ILE A 86 4.61 14.41 7.88
N GLY A 87 4.31 15.59 7.33
CA GLY A 87 3.13 15.80 6.47
C GLY A 87 1.84 15.50 7.24
N GLU A 88 0.95 14.72 6.62
CA GLU A 88 -0.33 14.32 7.21
C GLU A 88 -0.23 13.06 8.10
N GLY A 89 0.95 12.44 8.21
CA GLY A 89 1.15 11.19 8.94
C GLY A 89 1.93 11.33 10.25
N ALA A 90 1.56 10.52 11.24
CA ALA A 90 2.41 10.23 12.38
C ALA A 90 3.41 9.11 12.03
N TRP A 91 4.69 9.37 12.27
CA TRP A 91 5.82 8.49 11.97
C TRP A 91 6.49 8.03 13.25
N SER A 92 6.97 6.78 13.25
CA SER A 92 8.02 6.36 14.17
C SER A 92 9.35 6.91 13.63
N ILE A 93 10.05 7.66 14.47
CA ILE A 93 11.37 8.22 14.18
C ILE A 93 12.34 7.56 15.13
N GLN A 94 13.22 6.73 14.59
CA GLN A 94 14.20 6.00 15.36
C GLN A 94 15.60 6.33 14.86
N VAL A 95 16.50 6.72 15.75
CA VAL A 95 17.91 6.90 15.44
C VAL A 95 18.69 5.74 16.03
N VAL A 96 19.43 5.05 15.16
CA VAL A 96 20.25 3.90 15.52
C VAL A 96 21.71 4.17 15.21
N GLU A 97 22.59 3.64 16.03
CA GLU A 97 24.04 3.81 15.90
C GLU A 97 24.67 2.48 15.50
N SER A 98 25.49 2.51 14.45
CA SER A 98 26.31 1.37 14.04
C SER A 98 27.52 1.19 14.95
N PRO A 99 28.17 0.01 14.94
CA PRO A 99 29.46 -0.17 15.63
C PRO A 99 30.55 0.83 15.20
N ASP A 100 30.47 1.36 13.98
CA ASP A 100 31.38 2.40 13.45
C ASP A 100 30.90 3.85 13.76
N ASP A 101 30.09 4.04 14.81
CA ASP A 101 29.55 5.34 15.27
C ASP A 101 28.73 6.14 14.25
N LYS A 102 28.19 5.48 13.19
CA LYS A 102 27.31 6.12 12.21
C LYS A 102 25.87 6.14 12.73
N LYS A 103 25.28 7.33 12.76
CA LYS A 103 23.88 7.56 13.18
C LYS A 103 22.94 7.48 11.99
N ILE A 104 22.13 6.44 11.94
CA ILE A 104 21.17 6.18 10.88
C ILE A 104 19.78 6.52 11.41
N THR A 105 19.01 7.27 10.61
CA THR A 105 17.61 7.55 10.96
C THR A 105 16.71 6.61 10.19
N VAL A 106 15.79 5.98 10.92
CA VAL A 106 14.81 5.02 10.41
C VAL A 106 13.43 5.60 10.66
N LEU A 107 12.72 5.88 9.58
CA LEU A 107 11.37 6.44 9.61
C LEU A 107 10.38 5.36 9.17
N LEU A 108 9.36 5.12 9.99
CA LEU A 108 8.32 4.13 9.71
C LEU A 108 6.94 4.77 9.82
N ARG A 109 6.13 4.65 8.78
CA ARG A 109 4.70 5.03 8.79
C ARG A 109 3.83 3.80 8.59
N PRO A 110 3.33 3.18 9.66
CA PRO A 110 2.41 2.06 9.55
C PRO A 110 1.00 2.51 9.15
N GLN A 111 0.27 1.63 8.46
CA GLN A 111 -1.14 1.82 8.13
C GLN A 111 -2.03 1.62 9.37
N LEU A 112 -2.35 2.71 10.08
CA LEU A 112 -3.17 2.66 11.31
C LEU A 112 -4.68 2.61 11.08
N TYR A 113 -5.12 2.84 9.85
CA TYR A 113 -6.52 2.76 9.48
C TYR A 113 -6.66 2.03 8.15
N TYR A 114 -7.61 1.10 8.08
CA TYR A 114 -7.75 0.19 6.94
C TYR A 114 -8.07 0.89 5.62
N LYS A 115 -8.56 2.14 5.63
CA LYS A 115 -8.78 2.91 4.39
C LYS A 115 -7.57 3.74 3.96
N ASN A 116 -6.55 3.88 4.81
CA ASN A 116 -5.37 4.65 4.46
C ASN A 116 -4.62 3.95 3.32
N GLN A 117 -4.31 4.70 2.28
CA GLN A 117 -3.57 4.22 1.12
C GLN A 117 -2.18 4.89 1.11
N PRO A 118 -1.16 4.23 0.55
CA PRO A 118 0.11 4.88 0.26
C PRO A 118 -0.12 5.99 -0.78
N GLY A 119 0.55 7.14 -0.68
CA GLY A 119 0.28 8.23 -1.61
C GLY A 119 1.39 9.26 -1.80
N VAL A 120 1.83 9.92 -0.72
CA VAL A 120 2.66 11.15 -0.79
C VAL A 120 3.75 11.22 0.29
N GLU A 121 4.02 10.12 0.97
CA GLU A 121 4.98 10.04 2.08
C GLU A 121 6.36 10.56 1.68
N TRP A 122 6.81 10.21 0.47
CA TRP A 122 8.16 10.57 0.00
C TRP A 122 8.30 12.07 -0.25
N SER A 123 7.26 12.71 -0.81
CA SER A 123 7.25 14.15 -1.03
C SER A 123 7.17 14.93 0.28
N ASP A 124 6.47 14.41 1.27
CA ASP A 124 6.37 15.06 2.58
C ASP A 124 7.73 15.08 3.29
N ILE A 125 8.44 13.95 3.28
CA ILE A 125 9.79 13.82 3.88
C ILE A 125 10.78 14.78 3.20
N SER A 126 10.80 14.82 1.86
CA SER A 126 11.72 15.69 1.12
C SER A 126 11.38 17.16 1.28
N SER A 127 10.09 17.51 1.34
CA SER A 127 9.63 18.90 1.48
C SER A 127 9.95 19.48 2.85
N ILE A 128 9.76 18.71 3.92
CA ILE A 128 10.10 19.15 5.28
C ILE A 128 11.61 19.31 5.44
N SER A 129 12.38 18.39 4.87
CA SER A 129 13.84 18.38 4.99
C SER A 129 14.53 19.37 4.03
N ARG A 130 13.80 19.89 3.04
CA ARG A 130 14.30 20.82 1.99
C ARG A 130 15.62 20.39 1.37
N TRP A 131 15.81 19.08 1.20
CA TRP A 131 17.05 18.54 0.66
C TRP A 131 17.06 18.58 -0.86
N ASN A 132 18.26 18.70 -1.41
CA ASN A 132 18.49 18.38 -2.81
C ASN A 132 18.67 16.88 -2.95
N GLN A 133 18.30 16.32 -4.09
CA GLN A 133 18.45 14.90 -4.40
C GLN A 133 19.25 14.71 -5.68
N GLY A 134 20.07 13.67 -5.70
CA GLY A 134 20.80 13.21 -6.87
C GLY A 134 19.95 12.28 -7.74
N GLU A 135 20.61 11.55 -8.61
CA GLU A 135 19.96 10.54 -9.45
C GLU A 135 19.32 9.44 -8.59
N THR A 136 18.10 9.05 -8.96
CA THR A 136 17.38 7.96 -8.30
C THR A 136 17.63 6.66 -9.04
N THR A 137 18.10 5.67 -8.28
CA THR A 137 18.31 4.29 -8.72
C THR A 137 17.40 3.34 -7.94
N GLU A 138 17.30 2.10 -8.38
CA GLU A 138 16.51 1.09 -7.69
C GLU A 138 17.41 0.10 -6.94
N LEU A 139 16.99 -0.25 -5.72
CA LEU A 139 17.61 -1.27 -4.89
C LEU A 139 16.64 -2.44 -4.73
N SER A 140 17.05 -3.62 -5.23
CA SER A 140 16.29 -4.86 -5.10
C SER A 140 16.67 -5.57 -3.81
N ILE A 141 15.74 -5.64 -2.85
CA ILE A 141 15.94 -6.28 -1.56
C ILE A 141 15.21 -7.64 -1.56
N PRO A 142 15.89 -8.76 -1.32
CA PRO A 142 15.23 -10.06 -1.21
C PRO A 142 14.40 -10.15 0.07
N THR A 143 13.24 -10.78 -0.01
CA THR A 143 12.40 -11.07 1.16
C THR A 143 12.60 -12.51 1.63
N GLN A 144 12.39 -12.77 2.91
CA GLN A 144 12.48 -14.14 3.45
C GLN A 144 11.36 -15.04 2.92
N SER A 145 10.23 -14.42 2.56
CA SER A 145 9.06 -15.10 1.97
C SER A 145 9.27 -15.49 0.50
N GLY A 146 10.46 -15.26 -0.08
CA GLY A 146 10.81 -15.62 -1.47
C GLY A 146 10.41 -14.59 -2.53
N GLY A 147 9.80 -13.47 -2.14
CA GLY A 147 9.54 -12.32 -3.00
C GLY A 147 10.67 -11.29 -3.00
N LYS A 148 10.42 -10.13 -3.60
CA LYS A 148 11.36 -9.01 -3.70
C LYS A 148 10.71 -7.68 -3.35
N VAL A 149 11.50 -6.78 -2.79
CA VAL A 149 11.16 -5.37 -2.59
C VAL A 149 11.96 -4.53 -3.58
N THR A 150 11.31 -3.59 -4.24
CA THR A 150 11.99 -2.56 -5.03
C THR A 150 11.96 -1.24 -4.26
N ALA A 151 13.10 -0.82 -3.74
CA ALA A 151 13.25 0.46 -3.05
C ALA A 151 13.88 1.51 -3.98
N ARG A 152 13.47 2.77 -3.83
CA ARG A 152 14.20 3.89 -4.43
C ARG A 152 15.43 4.19 -3.60
N PHE A 153 16.54 4.46 -4.27
CA PHE A 153 17.87 4.60 -3.68
C PHE A 153 18.58 5.78 -4.33
N TYR A 154 18.90 6.80 -3.52
CA TYR A 154 19.48 8.03 -4.03
C TYR A 154 20.29 8.76 -2.96
N GLN A 155 21.21 9.60 -3.40
CA GLN A 155 21.94 10.53 -2.55
C GLN A 155 21.11 11.81 -2.35
N ALA A 156 21.11 12.36 -1.13
CA ALA A 156 20.51 13.64 -0.83
C ALA A 156 21.43 14.49 0.04
N TRP A 157 21.28 15.81 -0.04
CA TRP A 157 22.12 16.75 0.71
C TRP A 157 21.38 18.02 1.13
N THR A 158 21.72 18.47 2.33
CA THR A 158 21.38 19.79 2.89
C THR A 158 22.68 20.46 3.35
N GLN A 159 22.94 20.48 4.66
CA GLN A 159 24.23 20.79 5.27
C GLN A 159 25.14 19.55 5.35
N SER A 160 24.51 18.37 5.38
CA SER A 160 25.17 17.07 5.40
C SER A 160 24.69 16.22 4.22
N THR A 161 25.54 15.29 3.80
CA THR A 161 25.24 14.33 2.73
C THR A 161 24.78 13.02 3.34
N PHE A 162 23.73 12.43 2.77
CA PHE A 162 23.19 11.15 3.20
C PHE A 162 22.60 10.39 2.02
N VAL A 163 22.40 9.11 2.23
CA VAL A 163 21.74 8.20 1.29
C VAL A 163 20.36 7.90 1.82
N VAL A 164 19.40 7.91 0.90
CA VAL A 164 17.99 7.66 1.20
C VAL A 164 17.57 6.36 0.53
N VAL A 165 16.97 5.46 1.32
CA VAL A 165 16.36 4.22 0.84
C VAL A 165 14.89 4.23 1.23
N GLN A 166 13.97 4.16 0.27
CA GLN A 166 12.53 4.31 0.52
C GLN A 166 11.69 3.26 -0.21
N TRP A 167 10.71 2.69 0.50
CA TRP A 167 9.71 1.78 -0.08
C TRP A 167 8.49 1.64 0.83
N TYR A 168 7.38 1.16 0.26
CA TYR A 168 6.26 0.63 1.03
C TYR A 168 6.45 -0.88 1.20
N ALA A 169 6.52 -1.34 2.44
CA ALA A 169 6.66 -2.75 2.81
C ALA A 169 5.28 -3.41 2.97
N TRP A 170 5.12 -4.63 2.47
CA TRP A 170 4.01 -5.53 2.77
C TRP A 170 4.51 -6.97 2.87
N LEU A 171 3.64 -7.92 3.24
CA LEU A 171 4.06 -9.31 3.42
C LEU A 171 4.56 -9.91 2.09
N GLY A 172 5.83 -10.32 2.05
CA GLY A 172 6.45 -10.99 0.90
C GLY A 172 6.81 -10.05 -0.26
N GLY A 173 6.83 -8.73 -0.04
CA GLY A 173 7.25 -7.79 -1.06
C GLY A 173 7.22 -6.33 -0.61
N GLY A 174 7.46 -5.46 -1.58
CA GLY A 174 7.42 -4.02 -1.37
C GLY A 174 7.79 -3.25 -2.62
N HIS A 175 7.37 -1.99 -2.68
CA HIS A 175 7.68 -1.13 -3.80
C HIS A 175 7.65 0.34 -3.38
N TYR A 176 8.48 1.19 -4.00
CA TYR A 176 8.46 2.64 -3.76
C TYR A 176 7.26 3.33 -4.42
N ASP A 177 6.81 2.83 -5.57
CA ASP A 177 5.61 3.30 -6.25
C ASP A 177 4.33 2.75 -5.58
N PRO A 178 3.44 3.63 -5.08
CA PRO A 178 2.17 3.21 -4.45
C PRO A 178 1.21 2.48 -5.41
N SER A 179 1.33 2.68 -6.72
CA SER A 179 0.46 2.05 -7.73
C SER A 179 0.58 0.52 -7.74
N VAL A 180 1.76 -0.01 -7.43
CA VAL A 180 2.00 -1.45 -7.32
C VAL A 180 1.22 -2.04 -6.15
N TRP A 181 1.24 -1.37 -5.01
CA TRP A 181 0.42 -1.77 -3.86
C TRP A 181 -1.07 -1.64 -4.16
N TYR A 182 -1.50 -0.57 -4.84
CA TYR A 182 -2.91 -0.35 -5.17
C TYR A 182 -3.50 -1.55 -5.91
N TRP A 183 -2.86 -2.01 -6.98
CA TRP A 183 -3.33 -3.18 -7.72
C TRP A 183 -3.31 -4.46 -6.88
N LEU A 184 -2.26 -4.66 -6.07
CA LEU A 184 -2.16 -5.81 -5.18
C LEU A 184 -3.31 -5.84 -4.16
N ASP A 185 -3.66 -4.71 -3.55
CA ASP A 185 -4.79 -4.59 -2.61
C ASP A 185 -6.14 -4.79 -3.33
N GLN A 186 -6.30 -4.28 -4.56
CA GLN A 186 -7.52 -4.53 -5.36
C GLN A 186 -7.75 -6.04 -5.58
N TRP A 187 -6.72 -6.78 -5.95
CA TRP A 187 -6.82 -8.24 -6.11
C TRP A 187 -7.10 -8.96 -4.80
N ALA A 188 -6.50 -8.52 -3.69
CA ALA A 188 -6.74 -9.08 -2.36
C ALA A 188 -8.19 -8.83 -1.88
N GLN A 189 -8.76 -7.67 -2.21
CA GLN A 189 -10.14 -7.33 -1.85
C GLN A 189 -11.16 -8.26 -2.51
N LEU A 190 -10.87 -8.82 -3.69
CA LEU A 190 -11.72 -9.86 -4.32
C LEU A 190 -11.84 -11.11 -3.44
N LYS A 191 -10.83 -11.39 -2.61
CA LYS A 191 -10.81 -12.49 -1.63
C LYS A 191 -11.22 -12.06 -0.23
N ARG A 192 -11.79 -10.85 -0.07
CA ARG A 192 -12.12 -10.25 1.23
C ARG A 192 -10.90 -10.07 2.15
N GLN A 193 -9.74 -9.79 1.56
CA GLN A 193 -8.50 -9.52 2.29
C GLN A 193 -8.03 -8.09 2.03
N ARG A 194 -7.17 -7.58 2.91
CA ARG A 194 -6.42 -6.33 2.68
C ARG A 194 -4.95 -6.60 2.76
N VAL A 195 -4.17 -5.83 2.03
CA VAL A 195 -2.72 -5.88 2.05
C VAL A 195 -2.23 -4.73 2.95
N PRO A 196 -1.89 -5.01 4.22
CA PRO A 196 -1.33 -3.98 5.08
C PRO A 196 0.00 -3.48 4.52
N TRP A 197 0.24 -2.19 4.67
CA TRP A 197 1.49 -1.56 4.23
C TRP A 197 2.14 -0.71 5.34
N ILE A 198 3.45 -0.51 5.20
CA ILE A 198 4.27 0.34 6.07
C ILE A 198 5.22 1.13 5.18
N ALA A 199 5.16 2.47 5.21
CA ALA A 199 6.19 3.26 4.53
C ALA A 199 7.48 3.22 5.33
N VAL A 200 8.59 2.94 4.65
CA VAL A 200 9.93 2.90 5.22
C VAL A 200 10.79 3.95 4.54
N SER A 201 11.50 4.75 5.32
CA SER A 201 12.55 5.64 4.83
C SER A 201 13.78 5.54 5.72
N LEU A 202 14.90 5.13 5.14
CA LEU A 202 16.19 5.05 5.80
C LEU A 202 17.05 6.23 5.36
N LEU A 203 17.64 6.93 6.32
CA LEU A 203 18.60 8.00 6.08
C LEU A 203 19.96 7.57 6.66
N ILE A 204 20.91 7.30 5.77
CA ILE A 204 22.22 6.76 6.10
C ILE A 204 23.27 7.85 5.82
N PRO A 205 24.05 8.30 6.81
CA PRO A 205 25.11 9.27 6.57
C PRO A 205 26.09 8.80 5.51
N LEU A 206 26.44 9.71 4.59
CA LEU A 206 27.41 9.45 3.53
C LEU A 206 28.46 10.56 3.55
N ASP A 207 29.72 10.16 3.49
CA ASP A 207 30.82 11.09 3.29
C ASP A 207 30.66 11.75 1.90
N PRO A 208 30.67 13.10 1.80
CA PRO A 208 30.46 13.81 0.54
C PRO A 208 31.46 13.44 -0.57
N THR A 209 32.62 12.88 -0.21
CA THR A 209 33.63 12.45 -1.18
C THR A 209 33.38 11.06 -1.76
N LYS A 210 32.47 10.28 -1.16
CA LYS A 210 32.21 8.89 -1.53
C LYS A 210 31.01 8.77 -2.45
N GLU A 211 31.10 7.85 -3.40
CA GLU A 211 30.01 7.53 -4.31
C GLU A 211 28.93 6.70 -3.63
N LEU A 212 27.68 6.90 -4.06
CA LEU A 212 26.50 6.16 -3.62
C LEU A 212 26.72 4.63 -3.63
N GLN A 213 27.41 4.13 -4.65
CA GLN A 213 27.66 2.70 -4.90
C GLN A 213 28.47 2.04 -3.77
N THR A 214 29.30 2.81 -3.07
CA THR A 214 30.11 2.30 -1.95
C THR A 214 29.26 1.90 -0.74
N LEU A 215 28.08 2.51 -0.58
CA LEU A 215 27.15 2.19 0.50
C LEU A 215 26.07 1.17 0.10
N THR A 216 25.99 0.76 -1.17
CA THR A 216 24.97 -0.18 -1.64
C THR A 216 24.93 -1.48 -0.82
N PRO A 217 26.05 -2.16 -0.51
CA PRO A 217 25.99 -3.41 0.28
C PRO A 217 25.45 -3.19 1.70
N PHE A 218 25.84 -2.08 2.33
CA PHE A 218 25.38 -1.73 3.66
C PHE A 218 23.87 -1.38 3.66
N ALA A 219 23.44 -0.55 2.71
CA ALA A 219 22.05 -0.16 2.55
C ALA A 219 21.16 -1.38 2.25
N LEU A 220 21.63 -2.31 1.41
CA LEU A 220 20.92 -3.55 1.09
C LEU A 220 20.74 -4.44 2.33
N ASN A 221 21.80 -4.63 3.12
CA ASN A 221 21.73 -5.42 4.35
C ASN A 221 20.76 -4.79 5.35
N LEU A 222 20.91 -3.49 5.62
CA LEU A 222 20.03 -2.76 6.53
C LEU A 222 18.57 -2.84 6.07
N ALA A 223 18.29 -2.57 4.80
CA ALA A 223 16.92 -2.62 4.28
C ALA A 223 16.34 -4.05 4.32
N GLY A 224 17.17 -5.07 4.09
CA GLY A 224 16.79 -6.47 4.25
C GLY A 224 16.45 -6.84 5.70
N GLU A 225 17.21 -6.34 6.67
CA GLU A 225 16.93 -6.52 8.10
C GLU A 225 15.61 -5.84 8.49
N VAL A 226 15.38 -4.60 8.04
CA VAL A 226 14.11 -3.88 8.26
C VAL A 226 12.95 -4.66 7.66
N GLN A 227 13.02 -5.03 6.38
CA GLN A 227 11.96 -5.79 5.71
C GLN A 227 11.67 -7.12 6.44
N SER A 228 12.72 -7.85 6.83
CA SER A 228 12.60 -9.11 7.57
C SER A 228 11.89 -8.91 8.91
N TYR A 229 12.26 -7.88 9.67
CA TYR A 229 11.62 -7.58 10.94
C TYR A 229 10.12 -7.28 10.75
N LEU A 230 9.79 -6.44 9.75
CA LEU A 230 8.40 -6.05 9.47
C LEU A 230 7.56 -7.27 9.05
N GLU A 231 8.08 -8.14 8.20
CA GLU A 231 7.41 -9.38 7.78
C GLU A 231 7.11 -10.29 8.96
N GLN A 232 8.11 -10.60 9.78
CA GLN A 232 7.98 -11.54 10.89
C GLN A 232 7.09 -11.02 12.01
N ASN A 233 7.32 -9.79 12.44
CA ASN A 233 6.74 -9.27 13.69
C ASN A 233 5.41 -8.56 13.46
N VAL A 234 5.24 -7.89 12.32
CA VAL A 234 4.13 -6.96 12.10
C VAL A 234 3.16 -7.46 11.02
N LEU A 235 3.65 -7.90 9.87
CA LEU A 235 2.86 -8.18 8.67
C LEU A 235 2.39 -9.64 8.54
N SER A 236 2.93 -10.56 9.35
CA SER A 236 2.74 -12.02 9.26
C SER A 236 1.31 -12.56 9.42
N GLN A 237 0.33 -11.77 9.89
CA GLN A 237 -1.06 -12.23 9.91
C GLN A 237 -1.80 -11.73 8.67
N LEU A 238 -2.02 -12.64 7.71
CA LEU A 238 -2.97 -12.43 6.63
C LEU A 238 -4.38 -12.45 7.22
N THR A 239 -5.14 -11.40 6.97
CA THR A 239 -6.53 -11.24 7.41
C THR A 239 -7.41 -12.35 6.82
N SER A 240 -7.86 -13.30 7.63
CA SER A 240 -9.15 -13.95 7.45
C SER A 240 -10.17 -13.26 8.36
N VAL A 241 -11.36 -13.00 7.83
CA VAL A 241 -12.51 -12.54 8.61
C VAL A 241 -12.80 -13.59 9.69
N PRO A 242 -13.07 -13.21 10.96
CA PRO A 242 -13.56 -14.19 11.93
C PRO A 242 -14.87 -14.77 11.39
N GLU A 243 -14.93 -16.10 11.24
CA GLU A 243 -16.21 -16.77 11.03
C GLU A 243 -17.15 -16.31 12.13
N THR A 244 -18.20 -15.58 11.75
CA THR A 244 -19.33 -15.33 12.63
C THR A 244 -19.85 -16.68 13.09
N LYS A 245 -19.47 -17.06 14.31
CA LYS A 245 -20.00 -18.20 15.03
C LYS A 245 -21.51 -18.02 15.00
N LYS A 246 -22.21 -18.86 14.22
CA LYS A 246 -23.66 -18.98 14.31
C LYS A 246 -23.94 -19.55 15.70
N GLU A 247 -24.23 -18.68 16.67
CA GLU A 247 -24.95 -19.11 17.86
C GLU A 247 -26.29 -19.67 17.39
N LYS A 248 -26.47 -20.96 17.68
CA LYS A 248 -27.76 -21.65 17.70
C LYS A 248 -28.10 -21.89 19.16
#